data_AF-A0A2D4G2V4-F1
#
_entry.id   AF-A0A2D4G2V4-F1
#
_cell.length_a   1.000
_cell.length_b   1.000
_cell.length_c   1.000
_cell.angle_alpha   90.00
_cell.angle_beta   90.00
_cell.angle_gamma   90.00
#
_symmetry.space_group_name_H-M   'P 1'
#
loop_
_entity.id
_entity.type
_entity.pdbx_description
1 polymer ?
#
loop_
_entity_poly.entity_id
_entity_poly.type
_entity_poly.pdbx_seq_one_letter_code
_entity_poly.pdbx_strand_id
1 'polypeptide(L)'
;YMGVNRKDIVTSNGVIHLIDQVLIPDSAKQVMELAGPHQATFKDLVAQLGLAASLRPEEEYTLLAPLNRAFSDDTLNMDQRILKLMLQNHILKVKVGLNDLYNGQYL
;
A
#
# COMPACT_ATOMS: atom_id res chain seq x y z
N TYR A 1 5.63 6.59 -17.86
CA TYR A 1 4.37 7.02 -18.50
C TYR A 1 3.76 5.81 -19.20
N MET A 2 2.48 5.53 -18.97
CA MET A 2 1.76 4.52 -19.76
C MET A 2 1.57 5.04 -21.19
N GLY A 3 2.24 4.40 -22.15
CA GLY A 3 2.11 4.71 -23.56
C GLY A 3 0.96 3.92 -24.20
N VAL A 4 0.36 4.50 -25.24
CA VAL A 4 -0.54 3.81 -26.16
C VAL A 4 0.24 3.61 -27.46
N ASN A 5 0.71 2.38 -27.71
CA ASN A 5 1.52 2.06 -28.89
C ASN A 5 0.72 1.96 -30.19
N ARG A 6 -0.57 1.60 -30.09
CA ARG A 6 -1.46 1.52 -31.26
C ARG A 6 -2.89 1.84 -30.84
N LYS A 7 -3.56 2.71 -31.59
CA LYS A 7 -4.89 3.24 -31.25
C LYS A 7 -5.89 3.00 -32.38
N ASP A 8 -7.17 3.20 -32.05
CA ASP A 8 -8.28 3.32 -33.00
C ASP A 8 -8.52 2.05 -33.83
N ILE A 9 -8.27 0.87 -33.26
CA ILE A 9 -8.63 -0.40 -33.88
C ILE A 9 -10.14 -0.60 -33.67
N VAL A 10 -10.92 -0.31 -34.70
CA VAL A 10 -12.39 -0.41 -34.67
C VAL A 10 -12.83 -1.87 -34.81
N THR A 11 -13.81 -2.26 -34.00
CA THR A 11 -14.44 -3.59 -33.99
C THR A 11 -15.97 -3.44 -34.02
N SER A 12 -16.70 -4.55 -34.14
CA SER A 12 -18.17 -4.52 -34.20
C SER A 12 -18.85 -4.03 -32.91
N ASN A 13 -18.13 -4.02 -31.77
CA ASN A 13 -18.68 -3.69 -30.46
C ASN A 13 -17.86 -2.63 -29.70
N GLY A 14 -16.90 -1.97 -30.33
CA GLY A 14 -16.08 -0.96 -29.67
C GLY A 14 -14.74 -0.68 -30.35
N VAL A 15 -13.82 -0.09 -29.60
CA VAL A 15 -12.49 0.30 -30.06
C VAL A 15 -11.42 -0.31 -29.15
N ILE A 16 -10.33 -0.78 -29.74
CA ILE A 16 -9.17 -1.32 -29.02
C ILE A 16 -7.99 -0.34 -29.13
N HIS A 17 -7.34 -0.12 -27.99
CA HIS A 17 -6.06 0.59 -27.87
C HIS A 17 -5.05 -0.33 -27.19
N LEU A 18 -3.88 -0.51 -27.81
CA LEU A 18 -2.77 -1.27 -27.24
C LEU A 18 -1.98 -0.36 -26.30
N ILE A 19 -1.76 -0.84 -25.08
CA ILE A 19 -1.03 -0.16 -24.01
C ILE A 19 0.21 -0.95 -23.62
N ASP A 20 1.20 -0.25 -23.08
CA ASP A 20 2.55 -0.81 -22.86
C ASP A 20 2.71 -1.43 -21.48
N GLN A 21 1.70 -1.28 -20.64
CA GLN A 21 1.70 -1.72 -19.25
C GLN A 21 0.37 -2.33 -18.89
N VAL A 22 0.39 -3.25 -17.94
CA VAL A 22 -0.82 -3.88 -17.40
C VAL A 22 -1.52 -2.89 -16.47
N LEU A 23 -2.82 -2.69 -16.69
CA LEU A 23 -3.69 -1.99 -15.74
C LEU A 23 -4.01 -2.94 -14.59
N ILE A 24 -3.31 -2.78 -13.46
CA ILE A 24 -3.59 -3.53 -12.25
C ILE A 24 -4.52 -2.69 -11.37
N PRO A 25 -5.81 -3.05 -11.24
CA PRO A 25 -6.72 -2.35 -10.34
C PRO A 25 -6.30 -2.58 -8.89
N ASP A 26 -6.64 -1.63 -8.00
CA ASP A 26 -6.28 -1.73 -6.58
C ASP A 26 -6.86 -3.00 -5.92
N SER A 27 -8.00 -3.51 -6.40
CA SER A 27 -8.58 -4.77 -5.94
C SER A 27 -7.74 -6.01 -6.25
N ALA A 28 -6.77 -5.92 -7.16
CA ALA A 28 -5.86 -7.00 -7.54
C ALA A 28 -4.46 -6.84 -6.94
N LYS A 29 -4.22 -5.79 -6.14
CA LYS A 29 -2.95 -5.50 -5.49
C LYS A 29 -2.92 -6.07 -4.07
N GLN A 30 -1.74 -6.45 -3.60
CA GLN A 30 -1.51 -6.71 -2.18
C GLN A 30 -1.59 -5.40 -1.39
N VAL A 31 -1.93 -5.50 -0.09
CA VAL A 31 -2.13 -4.33 0.78
C VAL A 31 -0.94 -3.37 0.79
N MET A 32 0.29 -3.88 0.70
CA MET A 32 1.49 -3.03 0.70
C MET A 32 1.72 -2.31 -0.64
N GLU A 33 1.15 -2.82 -1.73
CA GLU A 33 1.22 -2.23 -3.06
C GLU A 33 0.21 -1.07 -3.22
N LEU A 34 -0.78 -0.96 -2.33
CA LEU A 34 -1.72 0.16 -2.27
C LEU A 34 -1.07 1.45 -1.78
N ALA A 35 0.04 1.35 -1.05
CA ALA A 35 0.76 2.52 -0.55
C ALA A 35 1.48 3.27 -1.70
N GLY A 36 1.19 4.56 -1.81
CA GLY A 36 1.69 5.44 -2.86
C GLY A 36 2.99 6.17 -2.53
N PRO A 37 3.38 7.16 -3.36
CA PRO A 37 4.64 7.91 -3.20
C PRO A 37 4.75 8.65 -1.86
N HIS A 38 3.63 9.09 -1.30
CA HIS A 38 3.59 9.80 -0.03
C HIS A 38 3.74 8.90 1.20
N GLN A 39 3.78 7.58 1.00
CA GLN A 39 3.99 6.58 2.05
C GLN A 39 5.28 5.77 1.82
N ALA A 40 6.16 6.21 0.90
CA ALA A 40 7.40 5.52 0.56
C ALA A 40 8.27 5.22 1.79
N THR A 41 8.44 6.19 2.70
CA THR A 41 9.24 6.00 3.93
C THR A 41 8.66 4.88 4.81
N PHE A 42 7.34 4.82 4.96
CA PHE A 42 6.68 3.75 5.70
C PHE A 42 6.89 2.38 5.03
N LYS A 43 6.72 2.29 3.70
CA LYS A 43 6.95 1.05 2.93
C LYS A 43 8.38 0.52 3.13
N ASP A 44 9.35 1.42 3.00
CA ASP A 44 10.76 1.08 3.10
C ASP A 44 11.10 0.57 4.50
N LEU A 45 10.60 1.24 5.56
CA LEU A 45 10.84 0.81 6.94
C LEU A 45 10.17 -0.54 7.27
N VAL A 46 8.92 -0.76 6.81
CA VAL A 46 8.22 -2.04 6.97
C VAL A 46 8.98 -3.18 6.29
N ALA A 47 9.55 -2.94 5.12
CA ALA A 47 10.41 -3.90 4.42
C ALA A 47 11.74 -4.12 5.15
N GLN A 48 12.47 -3.04 5.48
CA GLN A 48 13.79 -3.07 6.12
C GLN A 48 13.76 -3.76 7.49
N LEU A 49 12.71 -3.56 8.28
CA LEU A 49 12.56 -4.18 9.62
C LEU A 49 11.93 -5.58 9.57
N GLY A 50 11.70 -6.12 8.36
CA GLY A 50 11.21 -7.48 8.12
C GLY A 50 9.73 -7.68 8.46
N LEU A 51 8.94 -6.61 8.53
CA LEU A 51 7.51 -6.69 8.80
C LEU A 51 6.72 -7.07 7.54
N ALA A 52 7.19 -6.70 6.35
CA ALA A 52 6.57 -7.07 5.07
C ALA A 52 6.42 -8.60 4.91
N ALA A 53 7.41 -9.38 5.36
CA ALA A 53 7.39 -10.84 5.30
C ALA A 53 6.29 -11.47 6.18
N SER A 54 5.73 -10.71 7.12
CA SER A 54 4.61 -11.16 7.96
C SER A 54 3.23 -10.93 7.34
N LEU A 55 3.15 -10.19 6.23
CA LEU A 55 1.91 -9.91 5.51
C LEU A 55 1.66 -11.03 4.48
N ARG A 56 0.90 -12.05 4.87
CA ARG A 56 0.63 -13.22 4.03
C ARG A 56 -0.41 -12.90 2.94
N PRO A 57 -0.23 -13.34 1.68
CA PRO A 57 -1.19 -13.06 0.61
C PRO A 57 -2.61 -13.57 0.87
N GLU A 58 -2.76 -14.63 1.66
CA GLU A 58 -4.04 -15.28 1.97
C GLU A 58 -4.78 -14.61 3.14
N GLU A 59 -4.12 -13.68 3.86
CA GLU A 59 -4.67 -12.99 5.01
C GLU A 59 -5.02 -11.54 4.67
N GLU A 60 -5.99 -10.99 5.40
CA GLU A 60 -6.42 -9.61 5.23
C GLU A 60 -5.82 -8.69 6.30
N TYR A 61 -5.30 -7.55 5.89
CA TYR A 61 -4.67 -6.57 6.78
C TYR A 61 -5.17 -5.15 6.52
N THR A 62 -5.05 -4.29 7.54
CA THR A 62 -5.20 -2.84 7.40
C THR A 62 -3.89 -2.17 7.77
N LEU A 63 -3.42 -1.27 6.92
CA LEU A 63 -2.20 -0.49 7.15
C LEU A 63 -2.55 0.95 7.52
N LEU A 64 -2.11 1.36 8.70
CA LEU A 64 -2.17 2.75 9.13
C LEU A 64 -0.88 3.44 8.66
N ALA A 65 -0.80 3.78 7.37
CA ALA A 65 0.43 4.27 6.76
C ALA A 65 0.59 5.80 6.92
N PRO A 66 1.56 6.30 7.73
CA PRO A 66 1.79 7.73 7.87
C PRO A 66 2.34 8.33 6.56
N LEU A 67 2.14 9.64 6.39
CA LEU A 67 2.81 10.39 5.31
C LEU A 67 4.32 10.45 5.57
N ASN A 68 5.14 10.55 4.51
CA ASN A 68 6.60 10.65 4.63
C ASN A 68 7.05 11.74 5.63
N ARG A 69 6.36 12.89 5.66
CA ARG A 69 6.66 14.00 6.58
C ARG A 69 6.42 13.70 8.07
N ALA A 70 5.76 12.59 8.40
CA ALA A 70 5.56 12.17 9.78
C ALA A 70 6.83 11.53 10.38
N PHE A 71 7.80 11.16 9.54
CA PHE A 71 9.10 10.64 9.96
C PHE A 71 10.11 11.78 9.99
N SER A 72 10.47 12.25 11.19
CA SER A 72 11.57 13.20 11.40
C SER A 72 12.91 12.47 11.54
N ASP A 73 14.01 13.20 11.46
CA ASP A 73 15.36 12.65 11.71
C ASP A 73 15.44 11.97 13.08
N ASP A 74 14.84 12.56 14.12
CA ASP A 74 14.79 11.94 15.45
C ASP A 74 14.10 10.57 15.42
N THR A 75 12.98 10.45 14.70
CA THR A 75 12.27 9.15 14.59
C THR A 75 13.08 8.12 13.81
N LEU A 76 13.82 8.55 12.78
CA LEU A 76 14.61 7.65 11.93
C LEU A 76 15.92 7.22 12.60
N ASN A 77 16.43 8.02 13.53
CA ASN A 77 17.65 7.73 14.31
C ASN A 77 17.38 6.99 15.63
N MET A 78 16.11 6.70 15.96
CA MET A 78 15.75 5.88 17.11
C MET A 78 16.26 4.43 16.97
N ASP A 79 16.36 3.73 18.11
CA ASP A 79 16.68 2.31 18.13
C ASP A 79 15.69 1.52 17.24
N GLN A 80 16.25 0.72 16.33
CA GLN A 80 15.46 -0.01 15.33
C GLN A 80 14.46 -0.99 15.94
N ARG A 81 14.70 -1.51 17.14
CA ARG A 81 13.75 -2.40 17.83
C ARG A 81 12.53 -1.63 18.30
N ILE A 82 12.75 -0.42 18.81
CA ILE A 82 11.66 0.48 19.20
C ILE A 82 10.88 0.95 17.97
N LEU A 83 11.58 1.34 16.90
CA LEU A 83 10.94 1.71 15.65
C LEU A 83 10.11 0.55 15.07
N LYS A 84 10.63 -0.68 15.13
CA LYS A 84 9.90 -1.88 14.72
C LYS A 84 8.61 -2.09 15.53
N LEU A 85 8.68 -1.96 16.86
CA LEU A 85 7.50 -2.05 17.73
C LEU A 85 6.46 -0.98 17.40
N MET A 86 6.90 0.24 17.14
CA MET A 86 5.99 1.32 16.72
C MET A 86 5.31 0.99 15.39
N LEU A 87 6.05 0.50 14.39
CA LEU A 87 5.47 0.10 13.10
C LEU A 87 4.52 -1.09 13.22
N GLN A 88 4.75 -2.02 14.16
CA GLN A 88 3.80 -3.11 14.41
C GLN A 88 2.42 -2.60 14.83
N ASN A 89 2.34 -1.49 15.58
CA ASN A 89 1.08 -0.85 15.94
C ASN A 89 0.36 -0.18 14.76
N HIS A 90 0.99 -0.11 13.58
CA HIS A 90 0.40 0.43 12.36
C HIS A 90 -0.09 -0.68 11.41
N ILE A 91 -0.10 -1.95 11.86
CA ILE A 91 -0.54 -3.11 11.08
C ILE A 91 -1.64 -3.84 11.86
N LEU A 92 -2.87 -3.81 11.35
CA LEU A 92 -3.98 -4.58 11.88
C LEU A 92 -4.11 -5.91 11.13
N LYS A 93 -4.32 -7.01 11.85
CA LYS A 93 -4.49 -8.38 11.29
C LYS A 93 -5.92 -8.68 10.81
N VAL A 94 -6.71 -7.63 10.60
CA VAL A 94 -8.07 -7.67 10.08
C VAL A 94 -8.19 -6.51 9.12
N LYS A 95 -8.93 -6.71 8.02
CA LYS A 95 -9.31 -5.62 7.11
C LYS A 95 -10.48 -4.85 7.68
N VAL A 96 -10.27 -3.55 7.85
CA VAL A 96 -11.27 -2.60 8.31
C VAL A 96 -11.28 -1.47 7.29
N GLY A 97 -12.35 -1.37 6.51
CA GLY A 97 -12.54 -0.27 5.58
C GLY A 97 -12.88 1.02 6.33
N LEU A 98 -12.62 2.17 5.70
CA LEU A 98 -12.97 3.47 6.27
C LEU A 98 -14.47 3.56 6.63
N ASN A 99 -15.33 2.93 5.82
CA ASN A 99 -16.77 2.93 6.01
C ASN A 99 -17.24 1.98 7.13
N ASP A 100 -16.38 1.10 7.62
CA ASP A 100 -16.69 0.12 8.67
C ASP A 100 -16.33 0.65 10.07
N LEU A 101 -15.68 1.81 10.15
CA LEU A 101 -15.26 2.43 11.39
C LEU A 101 -16.43 3.08 12.12
N TYR A 102 -16.48 2.90 13.45
CA TYR A 102 -17.48 3.54 14.31
C TYR A 102 -16.86 4.07 15.61
N ASN A 103 -17.51 5.07 16.21
CA ASN A 103 -17.02 5.70 17.43
C ASN A 103 -17.02 4.70 18.61
N GLY A 104 -15.92 4.65 19.37
CA GLY A 104 -15.74 3.71 20.49
C GLY A 104 -15.27 2.31 20.07
N GLN A 105 -14.95 2.09 18.79
CA GLN A 105 -14.31 0.86 18.31
C GLN A 105 -12.87 0.75 18.82
N TYR A 106 -12.49 -0.46 19.22
CA TYR A 106 -11.11 -0.83 19.53
C TYR A 106 -10.53 -1.64 18.37
N LEU A 107 -9.31 -1.30 17.96
CA LEU A 107 -8.57 -1.92 16.85
C LEU A 107 -7.25 -2.50 17.36
#